data_AF-A0A7M3ZC02-F1
#
_entry.id   AF-A0A7M3ZC02-F1
#
_cell.length_a   1.000
_cell.length_b   1.000
_cell.length_c   1.000
_cell.angle_alpha   90.00
_cell.angle_beta   90.00
_cell.angle_gamma   90.00
#
_symmetry.space_group_name_H-M   'P 1'
#
loop_
_entity.id
_entity.type
_entity.pdbx_description
1 polymer ?
#
loop_
_entity_poly.entity_id
_entity_poly.type
_entity_poly.pdbx_seq_one_letter_code
_entity_poly.pdbx_strand_id
1 'polypeptide(L)' 'MKMCAAAWCLLLGFGFYAYWSVVYWAWTDIGVYAVTAPLLAFGFGLRYLALVDDDAPTVE' A
#
# COMPACT_ATOMS: atom_id res chain seq x y z
N MET A 1 15.04 13.25 0.17
CA MET A 1 14.32 12.03 0.58
C MET A 1 13.03 11.95 -0.23
N LYS A 2 13.04 11.27 -1.39
CA LYS A 2 11.80 10.97 -2.12
C LYS A 2 11.05 9.95 -1.28
N MET A 3 10.15 10.41 -0.42
CA MET A 3 9.32 9.53 0.40
C MET A 3 8.45 8.76 -0.58
N CYS A 4 8.79 7.50 -0.86
CA CYS A 4 8.07 6.63 -1.77
C CYS A 4 6.61 6.54 -1.27
N ALA A 5 5.70 7.33 -1.84
CA ALA A 5 4.29 7.36 -1.44
C ALA A 5 3.68 5.94 -1.47
N ALA A 6 4.14 5.11 -2.42
CA ALA A 6 3.87 3.67 -2.46
C ALA A 6 4.22 2.92 -1.16
N ALA A 7 5.41 3.17 -0.60
CA ALA A 7 5.85 2.53 0.63
C ALA A 7 4.98 2.96 1.82
N TRP A 8 4.58 4.23 1.90
CA TRP A 8 3.68 4.72 2.94
C TRP A 8 2.26 4.14 2.83
N CYS A 9 1.72 4.00 1.63
CA CYS A 9 0.42 3.35 1.41
C CYS A 9 0.44 1.88 1.87
N LEU A 10 1.52 1.14 1.58
CA LEU A 10 1.67 -0.25 2.03
C LEU A 10 1.83 -0.34 3.55
N LEU A 11 2.64 0.53 4.15
CA LEU A 11 2.91 0.53 5.59
C LEU A 11 1.64 0.87 6.38
N LEU A 12 0.87 1.86 5.92
CA LEU A 12 -0.42 2.20 6.52
C LEU A 12 -1.48 1.10 6.31
N GLY A 13 -1.52 0.46 5.14
CA GLY A 13 -2.45 -0.64 4.87
C GLY A 13 -2.20 -1.84 5.79
N PHE A 14 -0.96 -2.33 5.85
CA PHE A 14 -0.60 -3.43 6.74
C PHE A 14 -0.70 -3.06 8.22
N GLY A 15 -0.25 -1.85 8.60
CA GLY A 15 -0.30 -1.37 9.97
C GLY A 15 -1.74 -1.23 10.50
N PHE A 16 -2.64 -0.68 9.68
CA PHE A 16 -4.06 -0.58 10.01
C PHE A 16 -4.70 -1.95 10.18
N TYR A 17 -4.49 -2.88 9.24
CA TYR A 17 -5.02 -4.24 9.33
C TYR A 17 -4.53 -4.95 10.60
N ALA A 18 -3.22 -4.95 10.85
CA ALA A 18 -2.64 -5.61 12.01
C ALA A 18 -3.11 -5.00 13.33
N TYR A 19 -3.14 -3.67 13.45
CA TYR A 19 -3.63 -2.99 14.65
C TYR A 19 -5.11 -3.31 14.90
N TRP A 20 -5.95 -3.20 13.86
CA TRP A 20 -7.38 -3.37 14.04
C TRP A 20 -7.77 -4.83 14.32
N SER A 21 -7.12 -5.80 13.66
CA SER A 21 -7.31 -7.23 13.94
C SER A 21 -6.80 -7.64 15.33
N VAL A 22 -5.74 -7.03 15.85
CA VAL A 22 -5.24 -7.33 17.22
C VAL A 22 -6.14 -6.74 18.29
N VAL A 23 -6.59 -5.48 18.14
CA VAL A 23 -7.36 -4.79 19.17
C VAL A 23 -8.81 -5.27 19.23
N TYR A 24 -9.44 -5.50 18.08
CA TYR A 24 -10.87 -5.81 18.00
C TYR A 24 -11.16 -7.28 17.63
N TRP A 25 -10.12 -8.12 17.52
CA TRP A 25 -10.25 -9.52 17.05
C TRP A 25 -10.97 -9.66 15.70
N ALA A 26 -10.97 -8.58 14.91
CA ALA A 26 -11.68 -8.45 13.65
C ALA A 26 -10.82 -8.96 12.47
N TRP A 27 -10.44 -10.24 12.51
CA TRP A 27 -9.60 -10.83 11.45
C TRP A 27 -10.33 -11.01 10.12
N THR A 28 -11.66 -11.15 10.13
CA THR A 28 -12.47 -11.39 8.93
C THR A 28 -13.58 -10.36 8.76
N ASP A 29 -13.37 -9.14 9.24
CA ASP A 29 -14.35 -8.08 9.16
C ASP A 29 -14.27 -7.35 7.80
N ILE A 30 -15.42 -7.25 7.14
CA ILE A 30 -15.57 -6.64 5.81
C ILE A 30 -15.12 -5.17 5.81
N GLY A 31 -15.29 -4.47 6.94
CA GLY A 31 -14.87 -3.09 7.12
C GLY A 31 -13.36 -2.93 7.15
N VAL A 32 -12.63 -3.87 7.78
CA VAL A 32 -11.16 -3.84 7.82
C VAL A 32 -10.61 -4.03 6.40
N TYR A 33 -11.21 -4.96 5.67
CA TYR A 33 -10.83 -5.22 4.28
C TYR A 33 -11.15 -4.06 3.34
N ALA A 34 -12.26 -3.34 3.56
CA ALA A 34 -12.63 -2.18 2.75
C ALA A 34 -11.62 -1.04 2.81
N VAL A 35 -10.89 -0.90 3.92
CA VAL A 35 -9.80 0.09 4.06
C VAL A 35 -8.47 -0.49 3.60
N THR A 36 -8.17 -1.75 3.96
CA THR A 36 -6.88 -2.38 3.67
C THR A 36 -6.69 -2.63 2.17
N ALA A 37 -7.72 -3.10 1.46
CA ALA A 37 -7.62 -3.46 0.05
C ALA A 37 -7.27 -2.26 -0.87
N PRO A 38 -7.93 -1.09 -0.78
CA PRO A 38 -7.50 0.07 -1.55
C PRO A 38 -6.10 0.55 -1.19
N LEU A 39 -5.72 0.59 0.10
CA LEU A 39 -4.38 1.05 0.51
C LEU A 39 -3.28 0.15 -0.07
N LEU A 40 -3.50 -1.17 -0.06
CA LEU A 40 -2.58 -2.11 -0.70
C LEU A 40 -2.59 -1.96 -2.22
N ALA A 41 -3.76 -1.84 -2.85
CA ALA A 41 -3.88 -1.65 -4.30
C ALA A 41 -3.17 -0.38 -4.79
N PHE A 42 -3.34 0.75 -4.10
CA PHE A 42 -2.62 1.99 -4.38
C PHE A 42 -1.12 1.85 -4.09
N GLY A 43 -0.75 1.16 -3.01
CA GLY A 43 0.65 0.89 -2.70
C GLY A 43 1.38 0.11 -3.80
N PHE A 44 0.78 -0.98 -4.29
CA PHE A 44 1.32 -1.77 -5.39
C PHE A 44 1.21 -1.05 -6.74
N GLY A 45 0.12 -0.34 -7.01
CA GLY A 45 -0.06 0.45 -8.24
C GLY A 45 0.98 1.56 -8.36
N LEU A 46 1.21 2.32 -7.30
CA LEU A 46 2.25 3.36 -7.27
C LEU A 46 3.67 2.77 -7.37
N ARG A 47 3.90 1.58 -6.79
CA ARG A 47 5.18 0.87 -6.94
C ARG A 47 5.41 0.42 -8.38
N TYR A 48 4.38 -0.10 -9.05
CA TYR A 48 4.46 -0.50 -10.45
C TYR A 48 4.73 0.69 -11.36
N LEU A 49 4.02 1.81 -11.15
CA LEU A 49 4.25 3.05 -11.90
C LEU A 49 5.69 3.57 -11.71
N ALA A 50 6.22 3.53 -10.49
CA ALA A 50 7.60 3.92 -10.23
C ALA A 50 8.63 3.00 -10.93
N LEU A 51 8.35 1.70 -10.99
CA LEU A 51 9.22 0.75 -11.71
C LEU A 51 9.18 0.97 -13.23
N VAL A 52 8.02 1.32 -13.78
CA VAL A 52 7.88 1.61 -15.21
C VAL A 52 8.58 2.91 -15.61
N ASP A 53 8.58 3.91 -14.72
CA ASP A 53 9.27 5.18 -14.93
C ASP A 53 10.80 5.00 -14.93
N ASP A 54 11.32 4.13 -14.05
CA ASP A 54 12.75 3.80 -13.99
C ASP A 54 13.26 3.00 -15.21
N ASP A 55 12.39 2.29 -15.95
CA ASP A 55 12.74 1.50 -17.15
C ASP A 55 12.65 2.30 -18.46
N ALA A 56 12.19 3.57 -18.40
CA ALA A 56 12.15 4.43 -19.57
C ALA A 56 13.57 4.61 -20.14
N PRO A 57 13.82 4.34 -21.43
CA PRO A 57 15.14 4.49 -22.02
C PRO A 57 15.58 5.94 -21.82
N THR A 58 16.76 6.12 -21.23
CA THR A 58 17.46 7.40 -21.20
C THR A 58 17.75 7.80 -22.65
N VAL A 59 16.82 8.51 -23.28
CA VAL A 59 17.09 9.29 -24.48
C VAL A 59 18.03 10.43 -24.07
N GLU A 60 19.32 10.09 -23.97
CA GLU A 60 20.42 11.02 -24.27
C GLU A 60 20.64 11.07 -25.78
#